data_AF-A0A2H6FBS5-F1
#
_entry.id   AF-A0A2H6FBS5-F1
#
_cell.length_a   1.000
_cell.length_b   1.000
_cell.length_c   1.000
_cell.angle_alpha   90.00
_cell.angle_beta   90.00
_cell.angle_gamma   90.00
#
_symmetry.space_group_name_H-M   'P 1'
#
loop_
_entity.id
_entity.type
_entity.pdbx_description
1 polymer ?
#
loop_
_entity_poly.entity_id
_entity_poly.type
_entity_poly.pdbx_seq_one_letter_code
_entity_poly.pdbx_strand_id
1 'polypeptide(L)'
;MDIFSHPELVSGSLANIRDKYLSAVQTETPLEYLRSHINTELETGNPPLLYNDFLKTRTLLPEVMNILPNSMQFDQKRITHEYTEIPAELIHKVRFTARDSNNTELLNIELNTFELSNKQVVITYEPETVEDQNIINSYRGLDNTPAYLVRLRPVLKVNGERTAVGKDGPADGRRL
;
A
#
# COMPACT_ATOMS: atom_id res chain seq x y z
N MET A 1 18.45 -9.42 0.03
CA MET A 1 19.04 -8.38 0.89
C MET A 1 18.39 -7.05 0.52
N ASP A 2 18.01 -6.22 1.49
CA ASP A 2 17.32 -4.95 1.20
C ASP A 2 18.34 -3.81 1.06
N ILE A 3 18.12 -2.88 0.13
CA ILE A 3 18.97 -1.68 -0.05
C ILE A 3 18.91 -0.75 1.17
N PHE A 4 17.85 -0.86 1.98
CA PHE A 4 17.65 -0.06 3.19
C PHE A 4 18.48 -0.52 4.39
N SER A 5 19.12 -1.69 4.34
CA SER A 5 19.96 -2.20 5.44
C SER A 5 21.44 -1.84 5.30
N HIS A 6 21.87 -1.21 4.20
CA HIS A 6 23.25 -0.69 4.00
C HIS A 6 23.22 0.70 3.32
N PRO A 7 22.67 1.72 3.98
CA PRO A 7 22.48 3.05 3.39
C PRO A 7 23.80 3.75 3.01
N GLU A 8 24.91 3.40 3.68
CA GLU A 8 26.24 3.96 3.41
C GLU A 8 26.82 3.58 2.05
N LEU A 9 26.37 2.47 1.43
CA LEU A 9 26.87 2.02 0.13
C LEU A 9 26.21 2.75 -1.06
N VAL A 10 25.08 3.43 -0.86
CA VAL A 10 24.27 3.99 -1.96
C VAL A 10 24.12 5.52 -1.87
N SER A 11 24.08 6.12 -0.68
CA SER A 11 23.71 7.55 -0.55
C SER A 11 24.81 8.54 -0.97
N GLY A 12 26.09 8.17 -0.81
CA GLY A 12 27.22 9.06 -1.13
C GLY A 12 27.53 9.18 -2.63
N SER A 13 27.31 8.11 -3.39
CA SER A 13 27.66 8.02 -4.82
C SER A 13 26.64 8.71 -5.73
N LEU A 14 25.35 8.70 -5.36
CA LEU A 14 24.26 9.22 -6.20
C LEU A 14 24.10 10.74 -6.17
N ALA A 15 24.70 11.45 -5.22
CA ALA A 15 24.45 12.87 -5.00
C ALA A 15 24.78 13.75 -6.22
N ASN A 16 25.80 13.37 -7.00
CA ASN A 16 26.30 14.16 -8.14
C ASN A 16 26.15 13.44 -9.49
N ILE A 17 25.36 12.37 -9.57
CA ILE A 17 25.23 11.54 -10.79
C ILE A 17 24.65 12.33 -11.97
N ARG A 18 23.69 13.22 -11.68
CA ARG A 18 23.02 14.05 -12.69
C ARG A 18 24.00 14.99 -13.37
N ASP A 19 24.82 15.68 -12.58
CA ASP A 19 25.78 16.65 -13.10
C ASP A 19 26.92 15.96 -13.88
N LYS A 20 27.35 14.77 -13.43
CA LYS A 20 28.29 13.92 -14.17
C LYS A 20 27.73 13.47 -15.51
N TYR A 21 26.48 13.00 -15.55
CA TYR A 21 25.83 12.59 -16.80
C TYR A 21 25.72 13.75 -17.79
N LEU A 22 25.34 14.95 -17.32
CA LEU A 22 25.14 16.15 -18.15
C LEU A 22 26.44 16.87 -18.56
N SER A 23 27.59 16.46 -18.01
CA SER A 23 28.89 17.08 -18.30
C SER A 23 29.48 16.71 -19.67
N ALA A 24 28.94 15.68 -20.31
CA ALA A 24 29.39 15.21 -21.62
C ALA A 24 28.22 14.74 -22.48
N VAL A 25 28.44 14.62 -23.79
CA VAL A 25 27.48 13.98 -24.70
C VAL A 25 27.52 12.48 -24.44
N GLN A 26 26.42 11.95 -23.89
CA GLN A 26 26.26 10.52 -23.61
C GLN A 26 25.49 9.83 -24.73
N THR A 27 25.89 8.61 -25.08
CA THR A 27 25.19 7.75 -26.06
C THR A 27 24.20 6.78 -25.39
N GLU A 28 24.33 6.58 -24.09
CA GLU A 28 23.49 5.71 -23.27
C GLU A 28 22.34 6.52 -22.67
N THR A 29 21.24 5.85 -22.32
CA THR A 29 20.15 6.51 -21.59
C THR A 29 20.58 6.83 -20.15
N PRO A 30 19.94 7.83 -19.50
CA PRO A 30 20.24 8.16 -18.10
C PRO A 30 20.13 6.96 -17.15
N LEU A 31 19.21 6.03 -17.45
CA LEU A 31 18.98 4.83 -16.63
C LEU A 31 20.10 3.79 -16.81
N GLU A 32 20.59 3.61 -18.03
CA GLU A 32 21.71 2.69 -18.30
C GLU A 32 23.00 3.19 -17.65
N TYR A 33 23.27 4.50 -17.76
CA TYR A 33 24.40 5.14 -17.09
C TYR A 33 24.34 4.95 -15.57
N LEU A 34 23.17 5.17 -14.98
CA LEU A 34 22.96 4.97 -13.54
C LEU A 34 23.20 3.52 -13.13
N ARG A 35 22.70 2.55 -13.90
CA ARG A 35 22.89 1.12 -13.62
C ARG A 35 24.37 0.73 -13.69
N SER A 36 25.08 1.20 -14.70
CA SER A 36 26.52 0.96 -14.86
C SER A 36 27.30 1.51 -13.66
N HIS A 37 27.01 2.75 -13.27
CA HIS A 37 27.66 3.39 -12.13
C HIS A 37 27.41 2.64 -10.81
N ILE A 38 26.17 2.21 -10.57
CA ILE A 38 25.83 1.43 -9.38
C ILE A 38 26.56 0.07 -9.38
N ASN A 39 26.67 -0.61 -10.53
CA ASN A 39 27.41 -1.86 -10.61
C ASN A 39 28.90 -1.68 -10.30
N THR A 40 29.56 -0.67 -10.87
CA THR A 40 30.98 -0.39 -10.60
C THR A 40 31.26 -0.18 -9.11
N GLU A 41 30.37 0.53 -8.40
CA GLU A 41 30.53 0.77 -6.97
C GLU A 41 30.26 -0.52 -6.15
N LEU A 42 29.22 -1.28 -6.48
CA LEU A 42 28.88 -2.51 -5.77
C LEU A 42 29.91 -3.65 -5.97
N GLU A 43 30.64 -3.65 -7.10
CA GLU A 43 31.75 -4.56 -7.36
C GLU A 43 32.97 -4.32 -6.44
N THR A 44 33.11 -3.12 -5.87
CA THR A 44 34.19 -2.81 -4.92
C THR A 44 33.89 -3.27 -3.49
N GLY A 45 32.63 -3.62 -3.20
CA GLY A 45 32.20 -4.19 -1.93
C GLY A 45 32.61 -5.67 -1.78
N ASN A 46 32.85 -6.11 -0.55
CA ASN A 46 33.15 -7.51 -0.25
C ASN A 46 32.02 -8.08 0.65
N PRO A 47 31.16 -8.98 0.16
CA PRO A 47 31.17 -9.68 -1.13
C PRO A 47 30.74 -8.80 -2.32
N PRO A 48 31.18 -9.12 -3.56
CA PRO A 48 30.74 -8.41 -4.76
C PRO A 48 29.24 -8.64 -4.97
N LEU A 49 28.47 -7.54 -5.00
CA LEU A 49 27.03 -7.57 -5.22
C LEU A 49 26.71 -6.92 -6.58
N LEU A 50 25.68 -7.40 -7.25
CA LEU A 50 25.21 -6.80 -8.51
C LEU A 50 23.92 -6.02 -8.28
N TYR A 51 23.64 -5.03 -9.13
CA TYR A 51 22.38 -4.30 -9.12
C TYR A 51 21.15 -5.24 -9.16
N ASN A 52 21.25 -6.35 -9.88
CA ASN A 52 20.18 -7.33 -10.01
C ASN A 52 19.85 -8.06 -8.68
N ASP A 53 20.79 -8.15 -7.75
CA ASP A 53 20.57 -8.80 -6.45
C ASP A 53 19.70 -7.96 -5.50
N PHE A 54 19.60 -6.66 -5.79
CA PHE A 54 18.76 -5.70 -5.07
C PHE A 54 17.39 -5.50 -5.74
N LEU A 55 17.21 -5.99 -6.97
CA LEU A 55 15.90 -5.93 -7.61
C LEU A 55 14.95 -6.84 -6.85
N LYS A 56 13.89 -6.24 -6.29
CA LYS A 56 12.74 -6.98 -5.74
C LYS A 56 11.98 -7.62 -6.90
N THR A 57 12.50 -8.73 -7.41
CA THR A 57 11.84 -9.53 -8.42
C THR A 57 10.91 -10.53 -7.74
N ARG A 58 9.70 -10.68 -8.27
CA ARG A 58 8.79 -11.75 -7.91
C ARG A 58 8.65 -12.63 -9.12
N THR A 59 9.20 -13.84 -9.06
CA THR A 59 8.99 -14.83 -10.10
C THR A 59 7.58 -15.38 -9.91
N LEU A 60 6.67 -15.07 -10.84
CA LEU A 60 5.38 -15.73 -10.89
C LEU A 60 5.64 -17.16 -11.36
N LEU A 61 5.26 -18.15 -10.55
CA LEU A 61 5.25 -19.53 -11.01
C LEU A 61 4.24 -19.62 -12.17
N PRO A 62 4.65 -19.99 -13.39
CA PRO A 62 3.72 -20.11 -14.50
C PRO A 62 2.74 -21.22 -14.16
N GLU A 63 1.47 -20.86 -14.06
CA GLU A 63 0.39 -21.82 -13.87
C GLU A 63 0.11 -22.50 -15.21
N VAL A 64 0.73 -23.67 -15.42
CA VAL A 64 0.43 -24.51 -16.58
C VAL A 64 -0.90 -25.21 -16.30
N MET A 65 -1.98 -24.53 -16.68
CA MET A 65 -3.31 -25.13 -16.66
C MET A 65 -3.35 -26.21 -17.75
N ASN A 66 -3.24 -27.48 -17.36
CA ASN A 66 -3.41 -28.67 -18.24
C ASN A 66 -4.89 -28.83 -18.66
N ILE A 67 -5.46 -27.77 -19.22
CA ILE A 67 -6.88 -27.63 -19.48
C ILE A 67 -7.04 -27.51 -21.00
N LEU A 68 -7.92 -28.31 -21.57
CA LEU A 68 -8.28 -28.14 -22.97
C LEU A 68 -9.24 -26.94 -23.05
N PRO A 69 -9.04 -25.99 -23.99
CA PRO A 69 -9.82 -24.74 -24.05
C PRO A 69 -11.34 -24.91 -24.16
N ASN A 70 -11.83 -26.12 -24.44
CA ASN A 70 -13.25 -26.42 -24.66
C ASN A 70 -13.77 -27.62 -23.84
N SER A 71 -13.09 -28.03 -22.78
CA SER A 71 -13.57 -29.09 -21.88
C SER A 71 -13.88 -28.53 -20.50
N MET A 72 -15.02 -28.91 -19.91
CA MET A 72 -15.28 -28.68 -18.50
C MET A 72 -14.28 -29.50 -17.67
N GLN A 73 -13.60 -28.85 -16.72
CA GLN A 73 -12.55 -29.47 -15.91
C GLN A 73 -13.08 -30.28 -14.71
N PHE A 74 -14.40 -30.45 -14.62
CA PHE A 74 -15.05 -31.13 -13.51
C PHE A 74 -16.15 -32.07 -14.02
N ASP A 75 -16.25 -33.23 -13.36
CA ASP A 75 -17.29 -34.23 -13.61
C ASP A 75 -18.59 -33.76 -12.94
N GLN A 76 -19.48 -33.18 -13.75
CA GLN A 76 -20.75 -32.63 -13.29
C GLN A 76 -21.72 -33.77 -12.94
N LYS A 77 -21.74 -34.19 -11.67
CA LYS A 77 -22.61 -35.28 -11.19
C LYS A 77 -24.09 -34.89 -11.10
N ARG A 78 -24.40 -33.64 -10.79
CA ARG A 78 -25.78 -33.15 -10.63
C ARG A 78 -25.84 -31.62 -10.60
N ILE A 79 -26.86 -31.03 -11.22
CA ILE A 79 -27.24 -29.63 -11.01
C ILE A 79 -28.30 -29.63 -9.91
N THR A 80 -28.01 -28.98 -8.78
CA THR A 80 -28.95 -28.90 -7.66
C THR A 80 -29.85 -27.69 -7.75
N HIS A 81 -29.33 -26.54 -8.20
CA HIS A 81 -30.08 -25.30 -8.37
C HIS A 81 -29.46 -24.45 -9.47
N GLU A 82 -30.31 -23.70 -10.17
CA GLU A 82 -29.92 -22.67 -11.11
C GLU A 82 -30.36 -21.33 -10.53
N TYR A 83 -29.43 -20.38 -10.44
CA TYR A 83 -29.70 -19.06 -9.91
C TYR A 83 -29.43 -18.00 -10.96
N THR A 84 -30.27 -16.99 -11.01
CA THR A 84 -30.09 -15.80 -11.87
C THR A 84 -29.11 -14.80 -11.27
N GLU A 85 -28.89 -14.86 -9.95
CA GLU A 85 -27.95 -14.04 -9.19
C GLU A 85 -27.41 -14.87 -8.01
N ILE A 86 -26.20 -14.57 -7.55
CA ILE A 86 -25.59 -15.28 -6.42
C ILE A 86 -26.40 -14.98 -5.15
N PRO A 87 -26.98 -15.99 -4.46
CA PRO A 87 -27.67 -15.80 -3.20
C PRO A 87 -26.77 -15.12 -2.16
N ALA A 88 -27.33 -14.19 -1.37
CA ALA A 88 -26.58 -13.43 -0.36
C ALA A 88 -25.84 -14.31 0.67
N GLU A 89 -26.31 -15.54 0.90
CA GLU A 89 -25.68 -16.52 1.79
C GLU A 89 -24.34 -17.07 1.26
N LEU A 90 -24.17 -17.05 -0.07
CA LEU A 90 -22.95 -17.51 -0.74
C LEU A 90 -21.98 -16.36 -1.02
N ILE A 91 -22.36 -15.11 -0.71
CA ILE A 91 -21.50 -13.95 -0.86
C ILE A 91 -20.63 -13.82 0.37
N HIS A 92 -19.32 -13.95 0.17
CA HIS A 92 -18.35 -13.64 1.21
C HIS A 92 -18.38 -12.14 1.54
N LYS A 93 -18.32 -11.85 2.83
CA LYS A 93 -18.32 -10.49 3.37
C LYS A 93 -17.11 -10.26 4.26
N VAL A 94 -16.62 -9.03 4.27
CA VAL A 94 -15.54 -8.56 5.13
C VAL A 94 -16.11 -7.55 6.10
N ARG A 95 -15.83 -7.76 7.40
CA ARG A 95 -16.22 -6.82 8.46
C ARG A 95 -15.01 -6.03 8.94
N PHE A 96 -15.08 -4.71 8.84
CA PHE A 96 -14.10 -3.80 9.41
C PHE A 96 -14.61 -3.28 10.75
N THR A 97 -13.87 -3.55 11.82
CA THR A 97 -14.20 -3.06 13.16
C THR A 97 -13.02 -2.24 13.69
N ALA A 98 -13.27 -0.99 14.06
CA ALA A 98 -12.33 -0.15 14.81
C ALA A 98 -12.90 0.11 16.20
N ARG A 99 -12.06 -0.07 17.22
CA ARG A 99 -12.41 0.17 18.62
C ARG A 99 -11.38 1.07 19.27
N ASP A 100 -11.82 1.89 20.22
CA ASP A 100 -10.93 2.65 21.09
C ASP A 100 -10.27 1.73 22.14
N SER A 101 -9.24 2.24 22.81
CA SER A 101 -8.62 1.70 24.02
C SER A 101 -9.62 1.28 25.11
N ASN A 102 -10.78 1.93 25.20
CA ASN A 102 -11.87 1.58 26.12
C ASN A 102 -12.85 0.54 25.54
N ASN A 103 -12.48 -0.14 24.44
CA ASN A 103 -13.31 -1.11 23.70
C ASN A 103 -14.65 -0.54 23.20
N THR A 104 -14.75 0.79 23.07
CA THR A 104 -15.90 1.47 22.48
C THR A 104 -15.81 1.39 20.96
N GLU A 105 -16.91 1.03 20.30
CA GLU A 105 -16.95 0.86 18.85
C GLU A 105 -16.91 2.21 18.13
N LEU A 106 -15.80 2.47 17.43
CA LEU A 106 -15.59 3.68 16.64
C LEU A 106 -16.11 3.51 15.21
N LEU A 107 -15.90 2.33 14.62
CA LEU A 107 -16.30 1.98 13.27
C LEU A 107 -16.71 0.51 13.21
N ASN A 108 -17.84 0.20 12.58
CA ASN A 108 -18.25 -1.16 12.27
C ASN A 108 -19.02 -1.15 10.95
N ILE A 109 -18.41 -1.72 9.91
CA ILE A 109 -19.02 -1.82 8.59
C ILE A 109 -18.74 -3.19 7.99
N GLU A 110 -19.74 -3.71 7.28
CA GLU A 110 -19.68 -4.95 6.54
C GLU A 110 -19.77 -4.64 5.05
N LEU A 111 -18.80 -5.09 4.27
CA LEU A 111 -18.70 -4.88 2.83
C LEU A 111 -18.57 -6.23 2.12
N ASN A 112 -19.11 -6.34 0.90
CA ASN A 112 -19.00 -7.58 0.15
C ASN A 112 -17.58 -7.73 -0.41
N THR A 113 -17.02 -8.94 -0.36
CA THR A 113 -15.63 -9.18 -0.79
C THR A 113 -15.42 -8.84 -2.28
N PHE A 114 -16.43 -9.06 -3.13
CA PHE A 114 -16.33 -8.73 -4.55
C PHE A 114 -16.23 -7.22 -4.80
N GLU A 115 -16.80 -6.39 -3.92
CA GLU A 115 -16.71 -4.92 -4.03
C GLU A 115 -15.33 -4.39 -3.67
N LEU A 116 -14.56 -5.15 -2.89
CA LEU A 116 -13.21 -4.83 -2.45
C LEU A 116 -12.13 -5.45 -3.35
N SER A 117 -12.49 -6.44 -4.17
CA SER A 117 -11.55 -7.14 -5.04
C SER A 117 -10.87 -6.16 -5.99
N ASN A 118 -9.54 -6.18 -6.01
CA ASN A 118 -8.70 -5.28 -6.82
C ASN A 118 -8.93 -3.77 -6.56
N LYS A 119 -9.51 -3.39 -5.41
CA LYS A 119 -9.64 -2.00 -4.98
C LYS A 119 -8.74 -1.71 -3.81
N GLN A 120 -8.19 -0.50 -3.76
CA GLN A 120 -7.40 -0.04 -2.63
C GLN A 120 -8.32 0.26 -1.44
N VAL A 121 -8.03 -0.31 -0.27
CA VAL A 121 -8.73 -0.01 0.97
C VAL A 121 -7.79 0.78 1.87
N VAL A 122 -8.18 2.00 2.26
CA VAL A 122 -7.34 2.90 3.06
C VAL A 122 -8.16 3.43 4.24
N ILE A 123 -7.53 3.49 5.41
CA ILE A 123 -8.07 4.21 6.57
C ILE A 123 -7.34 5.56 6.64
N THR A 124 -8.11 6.64 6.59
CA THR A 124 -7.63 8.01 6.73
C THR A 124 -8.26 8.66 7.94
N TYR A 125 -7.63 9.67 8.52
CA TYR A 125 -8.17 10.41 9.66
C TYR A 125 -8.56 11.82 9.22
N GLU A 126 -9.79 12.23 9.56
CA GLU A 126 -10.32 13.56 9.25
C GLU A 126 -10.66 14.28 10.55
N PRO A 127 -10.58 15.63 10.61
CA PRO A 127 -10.96 16.38 11.79
C PRO A 127 -12.42 16.10 12.19
N GLU A 128 -12.66 15.99 13.49
CA GLU A 128 -14.00 15.74 14.02
C GLU A 128 -14.91 16.96 13.81
N THR A 129 -14.39 18.15 14.12
CA THR A 129 -15.13 19.43 14.03
C THR A 129 -14.42 20.48 13.18
N VAL A 130 -15.13 21.57 12.87
CA VAL A 130 -14.56 22.74 12.20
C VAL A 130 -13.52 23.43 13.08
N GLU A 131 -13.69 23.38 14.41
CA GLU A 131 -12.73 23.93 15.36
C GLU A 131 -11.40 23.15 15.32
N ASP A 132 -11.48 21.81 15.28
CA ASP A 132 -10.29 20.97 15.12
C ASP A 132 -9.55 21.29 13.82
N GLN A 133 -10.29 21.51 12.73
CA GLN A 133 -9.70 21.91 11.45
C GLN A 133 -9.01 23.29 11.54
N ASN A 134 -9.58 24.24 12.29
CA ASN A 134 -8.98 25.55 12.51
C ASN A 134 -7.70 25.46 13.34
N ILE A 135 -7.67 24.61 14.36
CA ILE A 135 -6.48 24.34 15.16
C ILE A 135 -5.38 23.75 14.26
N ILE A 136 -5.69 22.72 13.46
CA ILE A 136 -4.73 22.12 12.51
C ILE A 136 -4.18 23.17 11.54
N ASN A 137 -5.05 24.05 11.03
CA ASN A 137 -4.64 25.12 10.13
C ASN A 137 -3.73 26.15 10.81
N SER A 138 -3.99 26.48 12.08
CA SER A 138 -3.17 27.42 12.85
C SER A 138 -1.74 26.90 13.08
N TYR A 139 -1.58 25.59 13.21
CA TYR A 139 -0.27 24.93 13.32
C TYR A 139 0.36 24.60 11.96
N ARG A 140 -0.22 25.03 10.83
CA ARG A 140 0.27 24.75 9.47
C ARG A 140 0.31 23.26 9.12
N GLY A 141 -0.71 22.52 9.55
CA GLY A 141 -0.89 21.11 9.21
C GLY A 141 -0.82 20.18 10.41
N LEU A 142 -1.27 18.94 10.20
CA LEU A 142 -1.47 17.97 11.26
C LEU A 142 -0.15 17.58 11.94
N ASP A 143 0.94 17.44 11.16
CA ASP A 143 2.26 17.04 11.66
C ASP A 143 2.84 17.99 12.71
N ASN A 144 2.43 19.26 12.67
CA ASN A 144 2.86 20.30 13.59
C ASN A 144 1.85 20.56 14.72
N THR A 145 0.68 19.90 14.66
CA THR A 145 -0.40 20.10 15.63
C THR A 145 -0.22 19.14 16.79
N PRO A 146 -0.07 19.62 18.04
CA PRO A 146 -0.06 18.76 19.19
C PRO A 146 -1.34 17.93 19.25
N ALA A 147 -1.16 16.62 19.34
CA ALA A 147 -2.24 15.65 19.18
C ALA A 147 -3.36 15.81 20.26
N TYR A 148 -3.03 16.32 21.44
CA TYR A 148 -4.00 16.61 22.51
C TYR A 148 -4.91 17.82 22.24
N LEU A 149 -4.64 18.62 21.20
CA LEU A 149 -5.43 19.80 20.85
C LEU A 149 -6.53 19.50 19.83
N VAL A 150 -6.52 18.33 19.20
CA VAL A 150 -7.41 18.02 18.08
C VAL A 150 -7.99 16.63 18.19
N ARG A 151 -9.21 16.47 17.71
CA ARG A 151 -9.86 15.16 17.59
C ARG A 151 -10.00 14.76 16.14
N LEU A 152 -9.68 13.49 15.86
CA LEU A 152 -9.65 12.94 14.50
C LEU A 152 -10.49 11.69 14.40
N ARG A 153 -11.53 11.70 13.56
CA ARG A 153 -12.35 10.52 13.31
C ARG A 153 -11.76 9.66 12.17
N PRO A 154 -11.72 8.33 12.31
CA PRO A 154 -11.27 7.44 11.25
C PRO A 154 -12.31 7.40 10.11
N VAL A 155 -11.82 7.28 8.88
CA VAL A 155 -12.62 7.26 7.66
C VAL A 155 -12.10 6.15 6.77
N LEU A 156 -12.97 5.21 6.42
CA LEU A 156 -12.66 4.13 5.49
C LEU A 156 -12.94 4.60 4.07
N LYS A 157 -11.91 4.53 3.23
CA LYS A 157 -11.98 4.83 1.81
C LYS A 157 -11.73 3.57 1.00
N VAL A 158 -12.62 3.29 0.05
CA VAL A 158 -12.45 2.22 -0.94
C VAL A 158 -12.27 2.88 -2.30
N ASN A 159 -11.13 2.64 -2.93
CA ASN A 159 -10.76 3.24 -4.23
C ASN A 159 -10.82 4.79 -4.22
N GLY A 160 -10.48 5.41 -3.09
CA GLY A 160 -10.54 6.87 -2.90
C GLY A 160 -11.92 7.42 -2.52
N GLU A 161 -12.99 6.64 -2.64
CA GLU A 161 -14.34 7.04 -2.25
C GLU A 161 -14.60 6.77 -0.76
N ARG A 162 -15.26 7.70 -0.08
CA ARG A 162 -15.59 7.61 1.34
C ARG A 162 -16.74 6.63 1.56
N THR A 163 -16.42 5.43 2.06
CA THR A 163 -17.41 4.37 2.29
C THR A 163 -17.94 4.39 3.73
N ALA A 164 -17.12 4.76 4.71
CA ALA A 164 -17.56 4.80 6.11
C ALA A 164 -16.82 5.85 6.93
N VAL A 165 -17.50 6.35 7.96
CA VAL A 165 -17.01 7.39 8.89
C VAL A 165 -17.18 6.88 10.30
N GLY A 166 -16.10 6.91 11.09
CA GLY A 166 -16.15 6.59 12.50
C GLY A 166 -16.96 7.62 13.28
N LYS A 167 -17.66 7.17 14.31
CA LYS A 167 -18.52 8.03 15.15
C LYS A 167 -17.72 8.99 16.01
N ASP A 168 -16.51 8.59 16.39
CA ASP A 168 -15.65 9.33 17.29
C ASP A 168 -14.19 9.09 16.92
N GLY A 169 -13.34 10.06 17.25
CA GLY A 169 -11.91 9.97 17.06
C GLY A 169 -11.20 9.52 18.32
N PRO A 170 -10.18 8.64 18.25
CA PRO A 170 -9.30 8.50 19.40
C PRO A 170 -8.72 9.90 19.70
N ALA A 171 -8.88 10.36 20.94
CA ALA A 171 -8.15 11.52 21.42
C ALA A 171 -6.66 11.17 21.29
N ASP A 172 -5.99 11.78 20.32
CA ASP A 172 -4.62 11.44 19.96
C ASP A 172 -3.71 12.01 21.05
N GLY A 173 -3.62 11.30 22.18
CA GLY A 173 -2.97 11.81 23.38
C GLY A 173 -2.60 10.70 24.36
N ARG A 174 -2.86 9.45 24.00
CA ARG A 174 -2.51 8.28 24.80
C ARG A 174 -1.67 7.34 23.94
N ARG A 175 -0.37 7.30 24.25
CA ARG A 175 0.64 6.46 23.62
C ARG A 175 0.13 5.01 23.51
N LEU A 176 0.37 4.41 22.34
CA LEU A 176 0.56 2.96 22.20
C LEU A 176 1.66 2.47 23.15
#